data_AF-A0A5M6CS62-F1
#
_entry.id   AF-A0A5M6CS62-F1
#
_cell.length_a   1.000
_cell.length_b   1.000
_cell.length_c   1.000
_cell.angle_alpha   90.00
_cell.angle_beta   90.00
_cell.angle_gamma   90.00
#
_symmetry.space_group_name_H-M   'P 1'
#
loop_
_entity.id
_entity.type
_entity.pdbx_description
1 polymer ?
#
loop_
_entity_poly.entity_id
_entity_poly.type
_entity_poly.pdbx_seq_one_letter_code
_entity_poly.pdbx_strand_id
1 'polypeptide(L)'
;MPKKLPATGKQVSGWLIHLVVFAIANTILWYICYHGKVGWVYPWPAWITAAWALTVIGHACLVWANYEDKGHAEWTRQANNG
;
A
#
# COMPACT_ATOMS: atom_id res chain seq x y z
N MET A 1 -8.61 -18.22 -18.46
CA MET A 1 -8.35 -16.95 -17.75
C MET A 1 -7.76 -17.27 -16.39
N PRO A 2 -6.85 -16.44 -15.84
CA PRO A 2 -6.34 -16.62 -14.48
C PRO A 2 -7.50 -16.62 -13.48
N LYS A 3 -7.48 -17.53 -12.50
CA LYS A 3 -8.51 -17.58 -11.47
C LYS A 3 -8.25 -16.52 -10.42
N LYS A 4 -9.29 -15.77 -10.03
CA LYS A 4 -9.20 -14.78 -8.96
C LYS A 4 -8.99 -15.49 -7.62
N LEU A 5 -8.03 -15.02 -6.83
CA LEU A 5 -7.76 -15.52 -5.49
C LEU A 5 -8.52 -14.66 -4.48
N PRO A 6 -9.39 -15.24 -3.63
CA PRO A 6 -10.12 -14.47 -2.64
C PRO A 6 -9.17 -13.95 -1.55
N ALA A 7 -9.43 -12.73 -1.07
CA ALA A 7 -8.70 -12.16 0.05
C ALA A 7 -8.96 -12.94 1.34
N THR A 8 -7.90 -13.21 2.10
CA THR A 8 -8.01 -13.74 3.47
C THR A 8 -8.24 -12.61 4.48
N GLY A 9 -8.84 -12.93 5.63
CA GLY A 9 -9.02 -11.94 6.71
C GLY A 9 -7.71 -11.33 7.19
N LYS A 10 -6.60 -12.09 7.19
CA LYS A 10 -5.26 -11.60 7.54
C LYS A 10 -4.74 -10.58 6.53
N GLN A 11 -4.94 -10.81 5.23
CA GLN A 11 -4.55 -9.85 4.18
C GLN A 11 -5.35 -8.55 4.29
N VAL A 12 -6.66 -8.64 4.51
CA VAL A 12 -7.52 -7.47 4.71
C VAL A 12 -7.11 -6.69 5.96
N SER A 13 -6.89 -7.37 7.09
CA SER A 13 -6.42 -6.74 8.33
C SER A 13 -5.06 -6.06 8.16
N GLY A 14 -4.14 -6.70 7.42
CA GLY A 14 -2.84 -6.12 7.09
C GLY A 14 -2.98 -4.82 6.30
N TRP A 15 -3.81 -4.80 5.25
CA TRP A 15 -4.09 -3.58 4.51
C TRP A 15 -4.74 -2.49 5.37
N LEU A 16 -5.71 -2.83 6.22
CA LEU A 16 -6.39 -1.88 7.11
C LEU A 16 -5.40 -1.18 8.06
N ILE A 17 -4.45 -1.93 8.64
CA ILE A 17 -3.41 -1.33 9.50
C ILE A 17 -2.57 -0.31 8.72
N HIS A 18 -2.15 -0.62 7.50
CA HIS A 18 -1.39 0.31 6.67
C HIS A 18 -2.20 1.55 6.31
N LEU A 19 -3.50 1.41 6.02
CA LEU A 19 -4.40 2.54 5.77
C LEU A 19 -4.52 3.45 7.00
N VAL A 20 -4.70 2.87 8.19
CA VAL A 20 -4.80 3.63 9.45
C VAL A 20 -3.51 4.39 9.74
N VAL A 21 -2.35 3.71 9.61
CA VAL A 21 -1.03 4.35 9.80
C VAL A 21 -0.83 5.47 8.77
N PHE A 22 -1.19 5.24 7.50
CA PHE A 22 -1.14 6.25 6.46
C PHE A 22 -1.96 7.49 6.83
N ALA A 23 -3.20 7.31 7.28
CA ALA A 23 -4.07 8.42 7.67
C ALA A 23 -3.48 9.22 8.83
N ILE A 24 -3.09 8.54 9.92
CA ILE A 24 -2.55 9.19 11.12
C ILE A 24 -1.26 9.94 10.81
N ALA A 25 -0.31 9.29 10.13
CA ALA A 25 0.97 9.89 9.80
C ALA A 25 0.79 11.13 8.91
N ASN A 26 -0.05 11.05 7.87
CA ASN A 26 -0.28 12.19 6.99
C ASN A 26 -0.98 13.34 7.73
N THR A 27 -1.97 13.07 8.57
CA THR A 27 -2.58 14.11 9.40
C THR A 27 -1.55 14.83 10.25
N ILE A 28 -0.64 14.10 10.91
CA ILE A 28 0.44 14.69 11.71
C ILE A 28 1.40 15.50 10.83
N LEU A 29 1.82 14.98 9.68
CA LEU A 29 2.71 15.69 8.75
C LEU A 29 2.12 17.03 8.29
N TRP A 30 0.87 17.00 7.84
CA TRP A 30 0.17 18.20 7.36
C TRP A 30 -0.08 19.20 8.49
N TYR A 31 -0.40 18.72 9.69
CA TYR A 31 -0.49 19.56 10.87
C TYR A 31 0.85 20.26 11.15
N ILE A 32 1.95 19.53 11.24
CA ILE A 32 3.29 20.09 11.48
C ILE A 32 3.68 21.10 10.40
N CYS A 33 3.32 20.85 9.14
CA CYS A 33 3.64 21.73 8.03
C CYS A 33 3.01 23.13 8.18
N TYR A 34 1.75 23.21 8.62
CA TYR A 34 1.00 24.47 8.64
C TYR A 34 0.80 25.08 10.02
N HIS A 35 1.06 24.34 11.10
CA HIS A 35 0.82 24.82 12.44
C HIS A 35 1.64 26.08 12.76
N GLY A 36 0.95 27.15 13.16
CA GLY A 36 1.56 28.43 13.57
C GLY A 36 2.21 29.25 12.46
N LYS A 37 1.96 28.92 11.18
CA LYS A 37 2.57 29.63 10.05
C LYS A 37 1.72 30.81 9.62
N VAL A 38 2.37 31.96 9.42
CA VAL A 38 1.76 33.19 8.88
C VAL A 38 2.40 33.46 7.52
N GLY A 39 1.62 33.33 6.45
CA GLY A 39 2.10 33.45 5.07
C GLY A 39 2.21 32.10 4.33
N TRP A 40 2.77 32.14 3.12
CA TRP A 40 2.85 30.97 2.26
C TRP A 40 3.90 29.98 2.74
N VAL A 41 3.54 28.68 2.74
CA VAL A 41 4.41 27.57 3.09
C VAL A 41 4.36 26.54 1.98
N TYR A 42 5.53 26.11 1.52
CA TYR A 42 5.64 25.06 0.53
C TYR A 42 5.02 23.74 1.07
N PRO A 43 4.04 23.14 0.37
CA PRO A 43 3.32 21.95 0.82
C PRO A 43 4.15 20.67 0.62
N TRP A 44 5.35 20.60 1.21
CA TRP A 44 6.24 19.45 1.09
C TRP A 44 5.62 18.09 1.48
N PRO A 45 4.64 17.98 2.41
CA PRO A 45 4.01 16.69 2.70
C PRO A 45 3.25 16.09 1.52
N ALA A 46 2.93 16.87 0.50
CA ALA A 46 2.22 16.40 -0.69
C ALA A 46 2.95 15.24 -1.38
N TRP A 47 4.28 15.31 -1.51
CA TRP A 47 5.08 14.26 -2.14
C TRP A 47 5.06 12.96 -1.34
N ILE A 48 5.13 13.06 -0.01
CA ILE A 48 5.10 11.91 0.90
C ILE A 48 3.70 11.29 0.88
N THR A 49 2.66 12.13 0.94
CA THR A 49 1.26 11.69 0.84
C THR A 49 1.06 10.91 -0.45
N ALA A 50 1.52 11.44 -1.60
CA ALA A 50 1.38 10.80 -2.89
C ALA A 50 2.13 9.46 -2.98
N ALA A 51 3.41 9.43 -2.57
CA ALA A 51 4.22 8.23 -2.61
C ALA A 51 3.64 7.11 -1.72
N TRP A 52 3.21 7.44 -0.51
CA TRP A 52 2.64 6.45 0.41
C TRP A 52 1.22 6.03 0.01
N ALA A 53 0.42 6.94 -0.56
CA ALA A 53 -0.89 6.60 -1.09
C ALA A 53 -0.76 5.55 -2.19
N LEU A 54 0.25 5.66 -3.06
CA LEU A 54 0.53 4.65 -4.08
C LEU A 54 0.83 3.28 -3.45
N THR A 55 1.55 3.23 -2.32
CA THR A 55 1.79 1.98 -1.58
C THR A 55 0.50 1.38 -1.01
N VAL A 56 -0.38 2.20 -0.42
CA VAL A 56 -1.68 1.72 0.11
C VAL A 56 -2.59 1.21 -1.00
N ILE A 57 -2.62 1.90 -2.15
CA ILE A 57 -3.36 1.47 -3.35
C ILE A 57 -2.75 0.18 -3.90
N GLY A 58 -1.42 0.09 -4.01
CA GLY A 58 -0.74 -1.13 -4.46
C GLY A 58 -1.02 -2.31 -3.54
N HIS A 59 -1.02 -2.11 -2.22
CA HIS A 59 -1.41 -3.14 -1.27
C HIS A 59 -2.89 -3.53 -1.45
N ALA A 60 -3.80 -2.58 -1.69
CA ALA A 60 -5.19 -2.91 -2.02
C ALA A 60 -5.30 -3.81 -3.25
N CYS A 61 -4.53 -3.52 -4.31
CA CYS A 61 -4.45 -4.37 -5.49
C CYS A 61 -3.97 -5.79 -5.14
N LEU A 62 -2.97 -5.94 -4.28
CA LEU A 62 -2.50 -7.25 -3.82
C LEU A 62 -3.54 -8.03 -3.00
N VAL A 63 -4.48 -7.33 -2.35
CA VAL A 63 -5.56 -7.98 -1.58
C VAL A 63 -6.74 -8.36 -2.49
N TRP A 64 -7.23 -7.43 -3.32
CA TRP A 64 -8.49 -7.60 -4.05
C TRP A 64 -8.38 -7.82 -5.56
N ALA A 65 -7.21 -7.55 -6.13
CA ALA A 65 -6.89 -7.80 -7.54
C ALA A 65 -5.81 -8.89 -7.70
N ASN A 66 -5.80 -9.87 -6.78
CA ASN A 66 -4.89 -11.00 -6.81
C ASN A 66 -5.45 -12.17 -7.64
N TYR A 67 -4.60 -12.78 -8.46
CA TYR A 67 -4.95 -13.87 -9.37
C TYR A 67 -3.88 -14.96 -9.33
N GLU A 68 -4.26 -16.19 -9.69
CA GLU A 68 -3.32 -17.29 -9.84
C GLU A 68 -2.25 -16.97 -10.89
N ASP A 69 -0.98 -17.11 -10.51
CA ASP A 69 0.16 -17.06 -11.42
C ASP A 69 0.66 -18.46 -11.73
N LYS A 70 0.48 -18.90 -12.98
CA LYS A 70 0.98 -20.19 -13.45
C LYS A 70 2.51 -20.23 -13.54
N GLY A 71 3.15 -19.08 -13.79
CA GLY A 71 4.60 -18.95 -13.80
C GLY A 71 5.21 -19.24 -12.42
N HIS A 72 4.52 -18.84 -11.35
CA HIS A 72 4.95 -19.13 -9.98
C HIS A 72 5.08 -20.64 -9.69
N ALA A 73 4.16 -21.47 -10.20
CA ALA A 73 4.23 -22.92 -10.02
C ALA A 73 5.44 -23.53 -10.74
N GLU A 74 5.70 -23.09 -11.97
CA GLU A 74 6.86 -23.53 -12.76
C GLU A 74 8.18 -23.06 -12.14
N TRP A 75 8.24 -21.81 -11.68
CA TRP A 75 9.39 -21.28 -10.96
C TRP A 75 9.66 -22.09 -9.67
N THR A 76 8.62 -22.41 -8.91
CA THR A 76 8.74 -23.22 -7.68
C THR A 76 9.27 -24.63 -7.99
N ARG A 77 8.81 -25.24 -9.08
CA ARG A 77 9.32 -26.54 -9.55
C ARG A 77 10.81 -26.47 -9.88
N GLN A 78 11.23 -25.43 -10.60
CA GLN A 78 12.65 -25.23 -10.96
C GLN A 78 13.51 -24.97 -9.71
N ALA A 79 13.06 -24.14 -8.78
CA ALA A 79 13.78 -23.81 -7.55
C ALA A 79 13.99 -25.02 -6.62
N ASN A 80 13.04 -25.96 -6.58
CA ASN A 80 13.13 -27.16 -5.73
C ASN A 80 13.85 -28.35 -6.41
N ASN A 81 14.11 -28.27 -7.71
CA ASN A 81 14.78 -29.31 -8.50
C ASN A 81 16.27 -29.00 -8.76
N GLY A 82 16.81 -27.93 -8.16
CA GLY A 82 18.25 -27.65 -8.10
C GLY A 82 18.92 -28.34 -6.92
#